data_AF-A0A8S3QZL7-F1
#
_entry.id   AF-A0A8S3QZL7-F1
#
_cell.length_a   1.000
_cell.length_b   1.000
_cell.length_c   1.000
_cell.angle_alpha   90.00
_cell.angle_beta   90.00
_cell.angle_gamma   90.00
#
_symmetry.space_group_name_H-M   'P 1'
#
loop_
_entity.id
_entity.type
_entity.pdbx_description
1 polymer ?
#
loop_
_entity_poly.entity_id
_entity_poly.type
_entity_poly.pdbx_seq_one_letter_code
_entity_poly.pdbx_strand_id
1 'polypeptide(L)'
;MNVWDHLHEIFETFKNSHQMIIGGDLNENIYSSTNSQRKTAISNFMSEHKLSTVECGITFIHPSGQAMSAIDYILFQDHYKENVIKIEKQEINSNVSDHTPLMLSLKCDISFKKMKELTNTKNLKVNWNKVDKNEYKTLIDDKLEKIKPISEKLNLDQAFDELNKILSDTTSKIAPRKQKGKKKKKLPVMNDEILHAVKRKKTAFYIFGNNKVDQKNLVTSILRKKQSPHMISGNYVEKSKR
;
A
#
# COMPACT_ATOMS: atom_id res chain seq x y z
N MET A 1 0.01 6.25 -25.64
CA MET A 1 0.32 4.90 -25.13
C MET A 1 -1.00 4.26 -24.75
N ASN A 2 -1.32 3.12 -25.38
CA ASN A 2 -2.59 2.41 -25.20
C ASN A 2 -2.59 1.72 -23.81
N VAL A 3 -3.76 1.51 -23.20
CA VAL A 3 -3.87 0.80 -21.91
C VAL A 3 -3.24 -0.60 -21.99
N TRP A 4 -3.36 -1.24 -23.14
CA TRP A 4 -2.77 -2.55 -23.41
C TRP A 4 -1.24 -2.53 -23.41
N ASP A 5 -0.62 -1.42 -23.83
CA ASP A 5 0.84 -1.27 -23.82
C ASP A 5 1.35 -1.24 -22.37
N HIS A 6 0.66 -0.51 -21.48
CA HIS A 6 1.00 -0.47 -20.06
C HIS A 6 0.78 -1.82 -19.38
N LEU A 7 -0.31 -2.52 -19.70
CA LEU A 7 -0.54 -3.86 -19.15
C LEU A 7 0.52 -4.84 -19.63
N HIS A 8 0.95 -4.75 -20.88
CA HIS A 8 2.04 -5.55 -21.43
C HIS A 8 3.36 -5.27 -20.69
N GLU A 9 3.72 -4.00 -20.46
CA GLU A 9 4.92 -3.63 -19.70
C GLU A 9 4.91 -4.21 -18.27
N ILE A 10 3.77 -4.10 -17.58
CA ILE A 10 3.60 -4.67 -16.24
C ILE A 10 3.77 -6.19 -16.29
N PHE A 11 3.16 -6.85 -17.29
CA PHE A 11 3.25 -8.29 -17.45
C PHE A 11 4.70 -8.75 -17.67
N GLU A 12 5.40 -8.13 -18.62
CA GLU A 12 6.80 -8.44 -18.92
C GLU A 12 7.72 -8.22 -17.72
N THR A 13 7.45 -7.18 -16.93
CA THR A 13 8.23 -6.86 -15.74
C THR A 13 8.10 -7.94 -14.65
N PHE A 14 6.89 -8.48 -14.45
CA PHE A 14 6.59 -9.33 -13.29
C PHE A 14 6.36 -10.82 -13.60
N LYS A 15 6.28 -11.23 -14.87
CA LYS A 15 5.95 -12.62 -15.29
C LYS A 15 6.84 -13.71 -14.67
N ASN A 16 8.10 -13.40 -14.35
CA ASN A 16 9.04 -14.38 -13.78
C ASN A 16 9.04 -14.43 -12.25
N SER A 17 8.39 -13.47 -11.58
CA SER A 17 8.44 -13.31 -10.13
C SER A 17 7.09 -13.40 -9.44
N HIS A 18 5.99 -13.15 -10.17
CA HIS A 18 4.65 -13.09 -9.62
C HIS A 18 3.67 -13.92 -10.44
N GLN A 19 2.68 -14.49 -9.76
CA GLN A 19 1.49 -15.00 -10.40
C GLN A 19 0.56 -13.82 -10.68
N MET A 20 0.16 -13.63 -11.93
CA MET A 20 -0.61 -12.47 -12.34
C MET A 20 -2.05 -12.84 -12.69
N ILE A 21 -2.98 -12.05 -12.13
CA ILE A 21 -4.41 -12.12 -12.41
C ILE A 21 -4.87 -10.69 -12.68
N ILE A 22 -5.59 -10.49 -13.77
CA ILE A 22 -6.13 -9.19 -14.17
C ILE A 22 -7.64 -9.26 -14.03
N GLY A 23 -8.24 -8.33 -13.29
CA GLY A 23 -9.68 -8.23 -13.14
C GLY A 23 -10.17 -6.82 -13.42
N GLY A 24 -11.26 -6.68 -14.15
CA GLY A 24 -11.92 -5.39 -14.34
C GLY A 24 -12.79 -5.31 -15.59
N ASP A 25 -13.30 -4.11 -15.81
CA ASP A 25 -14.08 -3.74 -16.98
C ASP A 25 -13.17 -3.51 -18.20
N LEU A 26 -13.25 -4.42 -19.17
CA LEU A 26 -12.50 -4.35 -20.42
C LEU A 26 -13.25 -3.55 -21.50
N ASN A 27 -14.48 -3.09 -21.21
CA ASN A 27 -15.35 -2.33 -22.09
C ASN A 27 -15.53 -2.97 -23.49
N GLU A 28 -15.55 -4.30 -23.54
CA GLU A 28 -15.74 -5.07 -24.78
C GLU A 28 -16.25 -6.47 -24.47
N ASN A 29 -17.16 -6.99 -25.30
CA ASN A 29 -17.56 -8.39 -25.20
C ASN A 29 -16.63 -9.25 -26.07
N ILE A 30 -15.68 -9.93 -25.42
CA ILE A 30 -14.68 -10.76 -26.11
C ILE A 30 -15.30 -12.00 -26.78
N TYR A 31 -16.50 -12.40 -26.38
CA TYR A 31 -17.25 -13.53 -26.95
C TYR A 31 -18.25 -13.11 -28.04
N SER A 32 -18.40 -11.81 -28.30
CA SER A 32 -19.28 -11.29 -29.36
C SER A 32 -18.89 -11.85 -30.73
N SER A 33 -19.86 -12.16 -31.59
CA SER A 33 -19.61 -12.55 -32.98
C SER A 33 -19.00 -11.40 -33.81
N THR A 34 -19.25 -10.16 -33.40
CA THR A 34 -18.75 -8.97 -34.10
C THR A 34 -17.29 -8.70 -33.71
N ASN A 35 -16.43 -8.47 -34.70
CA ASN A 35 -15.04 -8.09 -34.47
C ASN A 35 -14.91 -6.57 -34.41
N SER A 36 -14.44 -6.08 -33.25
CA SER A 36 -14.01 -4.69 -33.06
C SER A 36 -12.48 -4.63 -32.93
N GLN A 37 -11.90 -3.44 -33.15
CA GLN A 37 -10.47 -3.23 -32.92
C GLN A 37 -10.06 -3.51 -31.47
N ARG A 38 -10.94 -3.19 -30.51
CA ARG A 38 -10.70 -3.44 -29.08
C ARG A 38 -10.70 -4.92 -28.76
N LYS A 39 -11.65 -5.69 -29.31
CA LYS A 39 -11.69 -7.15 -29.18
C LYS A 39 -10.40 -7.77 -29.72
N THR A 40 -9.96 -7.35 -30.91
CA THR A 40 -8.70 -7.83 -31.49
C THR A 40 -7.51 -7.51 -30.58
N ALA A 41 -7.43 -6.30 -30.01
CA ALA A 41 -6.35 -5.94 -29.09
C ALA A 41 -6.37 -6.82 -27.81
N ILE A 42 -7.55 -7.05 -27.22
CA ILE A 42 -7.71 -7.93 -26.05
C ILE A 42 -7.29 -9.36 -26.40
N SER A 43 -7.81 -9.91 -27.51
CA SER A 43 -7.50 -11.27 -27.94
C SER A 43 -6.01 -11.46 -28.22
N ASN A 44 -5.35 -10.46 -28.84
CA ASN A 44 -3.91 -10.49 -29.07
C ASN A 44 -3.14 -10.49 -27.74
N PHE A 45 -3.51 -9.61 -26.81
CA PHE A 45 -2.90 -9.54 -25.48
C PHE A 45 -3.08 -10.86 -24.71
N MET A 46 -4.28 -11.45 -24.73
CA MET A 46 -4.56 -12.73 -24.11
C MET A 46 -3.75 -13.87 -24.74
N SER A 47 -3.63 -13.89 -26.07
CA SER A 47 -2.85 -14.90 -26.79
C SER A 47 -1.36 -14.77 -26.49
N GLU A 48 -0.82 -13.55 -26.46
CA GLU A 48 0.59 -13.27 -26.21
C GLU A 48 1.01 -13.73 -24.82
N HIS A 49 0.20 -13.42 -23.81
CA HIS A 49 0.49 -13.71 -22.40
C HIS A 49 -0.11 -15.03 -21.90
N LYS A 50 -0.68 -15.85 -22.80
CA LYS A 50 -1.36 -17.13 -22.52
C LYS A 50 -2.37 -17.00 -21.37
N LEU A 51 -3.29 -16.05 -21.55
CA LEU A 51 -4.34 -15.74 -20.60
C LEU A 51 -5.65 -16.41 -21.01
N SER A 52 -6.29 -17.00 -20.02
CA SER A 52 -7.64 -17.55 -20.07
C SER A 52 -8.60 -16.73 -19.23
N THR A 53 -9.89 -16.87 -19.53
CA THR A 53 -10.99 -16.38 -18.70
C THR A 53 -12.20 -17.31 -18.81
N VAL A 54 -13.22 -17.06 -18.00
CA VAL A 54 -14.46 -17.85 -17.97
C VAL A 54 -15.63 -16.90 -18.23
N GLU A 55 -16.50 -17.27 -19.17
CA GLU A 55 -17.70 -16.51 -19.46
C GLU A 55 -18.66 -16.57 -18.26
N CYS A 56 -18.99 -15.38 -17.73
CA CYS A 56 -19.89 -15.23 -16.58
C CYS A 56 -21.26 -14.63 -16.95
N GLY A 57 -21.53 -14.51 -18.26
CA GLY A 57 -22.72 -13.85 -18.80
C GLY A 57 -22.68 -12.33 -18.66
N ILE A 58 -23.87 -11.71 -18.68
CA ILE A 58 -24.02 -10.25 -18.61
C ILE A 58 -23.56 -9.74 -17.24
N THR A 59 -22.61 -8.80 -17.27
CA THR A 59 -22.06 -8.13 -16.09
C THR A 59 -22.48 -6.67 -16.02
N PHE A 60 -22.77 -6.02 -17.15
CA PHE A 60 -23.22 -4.64 -17.21
C PHE A 60 -24.68 -4.57 -17.69
N ILE A 61 -25.47 -3.76 -16.99
CA ILE A 61 -26.85 -3.43 -17.35
C ILE A 61 -26.98 -1.91 -17.31
N HIS A 62 -27.19 -1.30 -18.46
CA HIS A 62 -27.41 0.15 -18.55
C HIS A 62 -28.59 0.56 -17.65
N PRO A 63 -28.57 1.74 -17.00
CA PRO A 63 -29.65 2.17 -16.10
C PRO A 63 -31.06 2.18 -16.70
N SER A 64 -31.18 2.27 -18.02
CA SER A 64 -32.47 2.17 -18.73
C SER A 64 -32.99 0.75 -18.89
N GLY A 65 -32.18 -0.27 -18.60
CA GLY A 65 -32.46 -1.69 -18.82
C GLY A 65 -32.40 -2.16 -20.28
N GLN A 66 -32.17 -1.25 -21.24
CA GLN A 66 -32.25 -1.57 -22.67
C GLN A 66 -30.95 -2.10 -23.28
N ALA A 67 -29.81 -1.85 -22.62
CA ALA A 67 -28.51 -2.32 -23.06
C ALA A 67 -27.87 -3.17 -21.98
N MET A 68 -27.39 -4.34 -22.38
CA MET A 68 -26.77 -5.32 -21.51
C MET A 68 -25.51 -5.85 -22.19
N SER A 69 -24.43 -6.02 -21.45
CA SER A 69 -23.18 -6.52 -22.01
C SER A 69 -22.36 -7.32 -20.99
N ALA A 70 -21.57 -8.26 -21.50
CA ALA A 70 -20.54 -8.95 -20.75
C ALA A 70 -19.21 -8.23 -21.02
N ILE A 71 -18.80 -7.33 -20.12
CA ILE A 71 -17.60 -6.50 -20.32
C ILE A 71 -16.61 -6.60 -19.17
N ASP A 72 -17.01 -7.16 -18.05
CA ASP A 72 -16.15 -7.42 -16.90
C ASP A 72 -15.59 -8.83 -16.98
N TYR A 73 -14.27 -8.95 -16.81
CA TYR A 73 -13.57 -10.24 -16.89
C TYR A 73 -12.52 -10.39 -15.80
N ILE A 74 -12.20 -11.65 -15.51
CA ILE A 74 -11.04 -12.03 -14.72
C ILE A 74 -10.15 -12.90 -15.61
N LEU A 75 -9.02 -12.34 -16.03
CA LEU A 75 -8.01 -12.99 -16.85
C LEU A 75 -6.93 -13.60 -15.95
N PHE A 76 -6.55 -14.84 -16.21
CA PHE A 76 -5.52 -15.56 -15.48
C PHE A 76 -4.63 -16.35 -16.44
N GLN A 77 -3.37 -16.57 -16.08
CA GLN A 77 -2.46 -17.34 -16.93
C GLN A 77 -2.83 -18.82 -16.97
N ASP A 78 -2.73 -19.44 -18.15
CA ASP A 78 -3.17 -20.82 -18.41
C ASP A 78 -2.54 -21.84 -17.46
N HIS A 79 -1.26 -21.68 -17.13
CA HIS A 79 -0.57 -22.59 -16.21
C HIS A 79 -1.01 -22.47 -14.75
N TYR A 80 -1.84 -21.48 -14.40
CA TYR A 80 -2.47 -21.36 -13.09
C TYR A 80 -3.94 -21.78 -13.08
N LYS A 81 -4.45 -22.36 -14.18
CA LYS A 81 -5.85 -22.79 -14.28
C LYS A 81 -6.26 -23.77 -13.18
N GLU A 82 -5.35 -24.66 -12.75
CA GLU A 82 -5.62 -25.61 -11.67
C GLU A 82 -5.79 -24.94 -10.29
N ASN A 83 -5.26 -23.72 -10.12
CA ASN A 83 -5.43 -22.93 -8.91
C ASN A 83 -6.74 -22.14 -8.92
N VAL A 84 -7.41 -22.00 -10.06
CA VAL A 84 -8.70 -21.34 -10.16
C VAL A 84 -9.80 -22.34 -9.84
N ILE A 85 -10.42 -22.19 -8.67
CA ILE A 85 -11.53 -23.04 -8.24
C ILE A 85 -12.79 -22.66 -9.01
N LYS A 86 -13.09 -21.37 -9.06
CA LYS A 86 -14.33 -20.85 -9.66
C LYS A 86 -14.20 -19.37 -9.97
N ILE A 87 -14.83 -18.95 -11.06
CA ILE A 87 -15.14 -17.56 -11.36
C ILE A 87 -16.65 -17.51 -11.56
N GLU A 88 -17.33 -16.64 -10.83
CA GLU A 88 -18.78 -16.51 -10.97
C GLU A 88 -19.28 -15.09 -10.70
N LYS A 89 -20.42 -14.78 -11.30
CA LYS A 89 -21.17 -13.56 -11.03
C LYS A 89 -21.81 -13.64 -9.63
N GLN A 90 -21.72 -12.56 -8.87
CA GLN A 90 -22.35 -12.43 -7.55
C GLN A 90 -23.60 -11.59 -7.64
N GLU A 91 -24.76 -12.20 -7.39
CA GLU A 91 -26.02 -11.48 -7.29
C GLU A 91 -26.15 -10.87 -5.89
N ILE A 92 -25.99 -9.54 -5.83
CA ILE A 92 -26.14 -8.78 -4.60
C ILE A 92 -27.44 -7.99 -4.71
N ASN A 93 -28.43 -8.36 -3.89
CA ASN A 93 -29.77 -7.75 -3.90
C ASN A 93 -29.77 -6.24 -3.68
N SER A 94 -28.73 -5.69 -3.06
CA SER A 94 -28.55 -4.25 -2.80
C SER A 94 -27.45 -3.62 -3.65
N ASN A 95 -27.12 -4.20 -4.81
CA ASN A 95 -26.16 -3.60 -5.72
C ASN A 95 -26.74 -2.32 -6.31
N VAL A 96 -26.04 -1.20 -6.11
CA VAL A 96 -26.42 0.12 -6.64
C VAL A 96 -25.65 0.48 -7.92
N SER A 97 -24.72 -0.36 -8.34
CA SER A 97 -24.00 -0.22 -9.61
C SER A 97 -24.75 -0.91 -10.74
N ASP A 98 -24.62 -0.33 -11.94
CA ASP A 98 -24.90 -0.93 -13.24
C ASP A 98 -24.01 -2.13 -13.60
N HIS A 99 -22.92 -2.38 -12.86
CA HIS A 99 -22.08 -3.56 -12.99
C HIS A 99 -22.37 -4.59 -11.89
N THR A 100 -22.41 -5.86 -12.25
CA THR A 100 -22.55 -7.00 -11.35
C THR A 100 -21.17 -7.51 -10.96
N PRO A 101 -20.85 -7.65 -9.66
CA PRO A 101 -19.53 -8.11 -9.22
C PRO A 101 -19.21 -9.53 -9.69
N LEU A 102 -17.94 -9.77 -9.99
CA LEU A 102 -17.38 -11.09 -10.22
C LEU A 102 -16.57 -11.55 -9.01
N MET A 103 -16.76 -12.80 -8.60
CA MET A 103 -15.99 -13.45 -7.54
C MET A 103 -15.05 -14.48 -8.14
N LEU A 104 -13.78 -14.36 -7.80
CA LEU A 104 -12.75 -15.35 -8.08
C LEU A 104 -12.43 -16.11 -6.79
N SER A 105 -12.50 -17.44 -6.87
CA SER A 105 -12.07 -18.35 -5.82
C SER A 105 -10.78 -19.05 -6.24
N LEU A 106 -9.73 -18.94 -5.42
CA LEU A 106 -8.41 -19.51 -5.68
C LEU A 106 -8.05 -20.57 -4.65
N LYS A 107 -7.41 -21.63 -5.10
CA LYS A 107 -6.68 -22.56 -4.25
C LYS A 107 -5.34 -21.93 -3.89
N CYS A 108 -5.16 -21.61 -2.62
CA CYS A 108 -3.93 -21.06 -2.09
C CYS A 108 -3.38 -22.00 -1.01
N ASP A 109 -2.27 -22.66 -1.30
CA ASP A 109 -1.59 -23.56 -0.35
C ASP A 109 -0.72 -22.79 0.67
N ILE A 110 -0.79 -21.46 0.67
CA ILE A 110 -0.01 -20.63 1.59
C ILE A 110 -0.77 -20.49 2.90
N SER A 111 -0.22 -21.10 3.96
CA SER A 111 -0.64 -20.82 5.33
C SER A 111 -0.59 -19.31 5.59
N PHE A 112 -1.76 -18.68 5.75
CA PHE A 112 -1.90 -17.25 6.02
C PHE A 112 -1.08 -16.76 7.23
N LYS A 113 -0.68 -17.67 8.15
CA LYS A 113 0.27 -17.36 9.23
C LYS A 113 1.65 -16.94 8.70
N LYS A 114 2.20 -17.64 7.70
CA LYS A 114 3.52 -17.30 7.12
C LYS A 114 3.51 -15.97 6.35
N MET A 115 2.41 -15.62 5.67
CA MET A 115 2.30 -14.32 4.99
C MET A 115 2.30 -13.15 5.97
N LYS A 116 1.69 -13.29 7.15
CA LYS A 116 1.77 -12.28 8.22
C LYS A 116 3.18 -12.11 8.77
N GLU A 117 3.99 -13.16 8.79
CA GLU A 117 5.39 -13.09 9.22
C GLU A 117 6.26 -12.40 8.15
N LEU A 118 6.10 -12.73 6.86
CA LEU A 118 6.80 -12.11 5.73
C LEU A 118 6.41 -10.64 5.47
N THR A 119 5.18 -10.24 5.79
CA THR A 119 4.77 -8.83 5.72
C THR A 119 5.15 -8.04 6.98
N ASN A 120 5.38 -8.71 8.12
CA ASN A 120 5.91 -8.10 9.34
C ASN A 120 7.44 -8.06 9.39
N THR A 121 8.14 -8.79 8.53
CA THR A 121 9.46 -8.36 8.06
C THR A 121 9.29 -7.13 7.18
N LYS A 122 8.81 -6.04 7.78
CA LYS A 122 9.10 -4.70 7.30
C LYS A 122 10.60 -4.72 7.05
N ASN A 123 11.00 -4.51 5.80
CA ASN A 123 12.29 -3.92 5.50
C ASN A 123 12.43 -2.74 6.47
N LEU A 124 13.15 -2.97 7.56
CA LEU A 124 13.46 -1.97 8.55
C LEU A 124 14.29 -0.99 7.75
N LYS A 125 13.65 0.05 7.19
CA LYS A 125 14.35 1.14 6.54
C LYS A 125 15.21 1.76 7.63
N VAL A 126 16.46 1.32 7.67
CA VAL A 126 17.43 1.78 8.64
C VAL A 126 17.72 3.22 8.31
N ASN A 127 17.46 4.09 9.29
CA ASN A 127 17.85 5.47 9.17
C ASN A 127 19.34 5.56 9.50
N TRP A 128 20.19 5.40 8.48
CA TRP A 128 21.65 5.44 8.60
C TRP A 128 22.19 6.73 9.22
N ASN A 129 21.40 7.80 9.27
CA ASN A 129 21.77 9.05 9.93
C ASN A 129 21.62 8.99 11.46
N LYS A 130 20.91 7.99 11.99
CA LYS A 130 20.65 7.79 13.44
C LYS A 130 21.35 6.56 14.02
N VAL A 131 22.12 5.88 13.21
CA VAL A 131 22.85 4.65 13.56
C VAL A 131 24.27 5.02 13.94
N ASP A 132 24.82 4.35 14.95
CA ASP A 132 26.25 4.37 15.21
C ASP A 132 26.97 3.52 14.14
N LYS A 133 27.61 4.21 13.19
CA LYS A 133 28.31 3.57 12.07
C LYS A 133 29.59 2.85 12.54
N ASN A 134 30.20 3.30 13.63
CA ASN A 134 31.41 2.68 14.16
C ASN A 134 31.06 1.36 14.84
N GLU A 135 30.01 1.35 15.68
CA GLU A 135 29.50 0.12 16.29
C GLU A 135 29.05 -0.90 15.23
N TYR A 136 28.35 -0.43 14.19
CA TYR A 136 27.96 -1.28 13.06
C TYR A 136 29.16 -1.93 12.38
N LYS A 137 30.21 -1.14 12.10
CA LYS A 137 31.43 -1.61 11.46
C LYS A 137 32.12 -2.68 12.33
N THR A 138 32.30 -2.41 13.63
CA THR A 138 32.89 -3.38 14.56
C THR A 138 32.11 -4.69 14.61
N LEU A 139 30.78 -4.64 14.66
CA LEU A 139 29.93 -5.84 14.67
C LEU A 139 29.99 -6.64 13.37
N ILE A 140 30.24 -5.99 12.23
CA ILE A 140 30.49 -6.67 10.96
C ILE A 140 31.86 -7.31 10.98
N ASP A 141 32.90 -6.55 11.33
CA ASP A 141 34.29 -7.02 11.32
C ASP A 141 34.44 -8.26 12.23
N ASP A 142 33.89 -8.22 13.45
CA ASP A 142 33.84 -9.35 14.39
C ASP A 142 33.15 -10.61 13.85
N LYS A 143 32.15 -10.44 12.98
CA LYS A 143 31.41 -11.55 12.37
C LYS A 143 32.09 -12.07 11.10
N LEU A 144 32.71 -11.19 10.32
CA LEU A 144 33.46 -11.56 9.13
C LEU A 144 34.76 -12.30 9.48
N GLU A 145 35.42 -11.94 10.58
CA GLU A 145 36.57 -12.70 11.09
C GLU A 145 36.23 -14.16 11.41
N LYS A 146 34.99 -14.42 11.84
CA LYS A 146 34.49 -15.78 12.10
C LYS A 146 34.17 -16.57 10.83
N ILE A 147 33.93 -15.89 9.70
CA ILE A 147 33.68 -16.50 8.39
C ILE A 147 34.95 -16.77 7.60
N LYS A 148 36.02 -15.98 7.78
CA LYS A 148 37.32 -16.22 7.12
C LYS A 148 37.80 -17.68 7.14
N PRO A 149 37.67 -18.45 8.24
CA PRO A 149 38.04 -19.88 8.24
C PRO A 149 37.00 -20.83 7.61
N ILE A 150 35.80 -20.37 7.26
CA ILE A 150 34.68 -21.17 6.71
C ILE A 150 34.59 -21.04 5.18
N SER A 151 35.02 -19.91 4.61
CA SER A 151 34.91 -19.62 3.16
C SER A 151 35.73 -20.54 2.26
N GLU A 152 36.73 -21.25 2.78
CA GLU A 152 37.51 -22.24 2.01
C GLU A 152 36.73 -23.53 1.73
N LYS A 153 35.59 -23.76 2.41
CA LYS A 153 34.76 -24.98 2.29
C LYS A 153 33.37 -24.73 1.70
N LEU A 154 32.94 -23.48 1.56
CA LEU A 154 31.62 -23.12 1.04
C LEU A 154 31.69 -22.82 -0.45
N ASN A 155 30.62 -23.16 -1.19
CA ASN A 155 30.46 -22.67 -2.55
C ASN A 155 30.07 -21.18 -2.54
N LEU A 156 30.21 -20.50 -3.68
CA LEU A 156 29.98 -19.05 -3.80
C LEU A 156 28.57 -18.63 -3.35
N ASP A 157 27.55 -19.42 -3.66
CA ASP A 157 26.16 -19.12 -3.33
C ASP A 157 25.92 -19.18 -1.80
N GLN A 158 26.48 -20.19 -1.12
CA GLN A 158 26.39 -20.30 0.33
C GLN A 158 27.13 -19.15 1.03
N ALA A 159 28.30 -18.76 0.52
CA ALA A 159 29.03 -17.62 1.06
C ALA A 159 28.24 -16.31 0.89
N PHE A 160 27.57 -16.13 -0.25
CA PHE A 160 26.73 -14.97 -0.51
C PHE A 160 25.52 -14.91 0.43
N ASP A 161 24.85 -16.03 0.66
CA ASP A 161 23.72 -16.12 1.59
C ASP A 161 24.14 -15.84 3.05
N GLU A 162 25.28 -16.37 3.48
CA GLU A 162 25.82 -16.11 4.82
C GLU A 162 26.19 -14.63 5.01
N LEU A 163 26.80 -14.01 4.01
CA LEU A 163 27.11 -12.58 4.03
C LEU A 163 25.84 -11.73 4.15
N ASN A 164 24.82 -12.01 3.34
CA ASN A 164 23.55 -11.31 3.39
C ASN A 164 22.87 -11.47 4.76
N LYS A 165 22.95 -12.67 5.35
CA LYS A 165 22.43 -12.93 6.69
C LYS A 165 23.17 -12.11 7.75
N ILE A 166 24.49 -12.05 7.71
CA ILE A 166 25.28 -11.23 8.65
C ILE A 166 24.89 -9.76 8.55
N LEU A 167 24.82 -9.22 7.33
CA LEU A 167 24.46 -7.83 7.08
C LEU A 167 23.06 -7.55 7.63
N SER A 168 22.08 -8.39 7.34
CA SER A 168 20.69 -8.26 7.81
C SER A 168 20.58 -8.33 9.35
N ASP A 169 21.25 -9.31 9.96
CA ASP A 169 21.23 -9.52 11.42
C ASP A 169 21.89 -8.36 12.16
N THR A 170 23.04 -7.89 11.68
CA THR A 170 23.74 -6.77 12.30
C THR A 170 22.94 -5.48 12.15
N THR A 171 22.41 -5.23 10.96
CA THR A 171 21.53 -4.08 10.66
C THR A 171 20.28 -4.06 11.56
N SER A 172 19.72 -5.23 11.88
CA SER A 172 18.56 -5.33 12.77
C SER A 172 18.90 -5.02 14.24
N LYS A 173 20.14 -5.32 14.69
CA LYS A 173 20.60 -5.04 16.07
C LYS A 173 20.86 -3.55 16.31
N ILE A 174 21.45 -2.87 15.34
CA ILE A 174 21.81 -1.45 15.41
C ILE A 174 20.67 -0.50 15.05
N ALA A 175 19.59 -1.01 14.44
CA ALA A 175 18.43 -0.20 14.11
C ALA A 175 17.84 0.40 15.40
N PRO A 176 17.62 1.73 15.47
CA PRO A 176 17.08 2.36 16.66
C PRO A 176 15.73 1.72 17.00
N ARG A 177 15.65 1.10 18.18
CA ARG A 177 14.42 0.48 18.66
C ARG A 177 13.32 1.52 18.60
N LYS A 178 12.25 1.25 17.86
CA LYS A 178 11.06 2.10 17.88
C LYS A 178 10.61 2.20 19.32
N GLN A 179 10.79 3.37 19.94
CA GLN A 179 10.16 3.66 21.21
C GLN A 179 8.67 3.37 20.99
N LYS A 180 8.11 2.42 21.76
CA LYS A 180 6.68 2.17 21.78
C LYS A 180 6.05 3.46 22.30
N GLY A 181 5.72 4.38 21.39
CA GLY A 181 4.98 5.57 21.76
C GLY A 181 3.75 5.13 22.52
N LYS A 182 3.55 5.68 23.73
CA LYS A 182 2.32 5.46 24.49
C LYS A 182 1.16 5.70 23.52
N LYS A 183 0.33 4.67 23.27
CA LYS A 183 -0.85 4.80 22.42
C LYS A 183 -1.63 5.99 22.96
N LYS A 184 -1.71 7.09 22.19
CA LYS A 184 -2.59 8.20 22.54
C LYS A 184 -3.98 7.59 22.72
N LYS A 185 -4.64 7.83 23.87
CA LYS A 185 -6.00 7.37 24.09
C LYS A 185 -6.83 7.80 22.88
N LYS A 186 -7.46 6.85 22.18
CA LYS A 186 -8.42 7.19 21.14
C LYS A 186 -9.49 8.07 21.80
N LEU A 187 -9.79 9.23 21.22
CA LEU A 187 -10.89 10.04 21.70
C LEU A 187 -12.15 9.17 21.69
N PRO A 188 -12.88 9.06 22.81
CA PRO A 188 -14.06 8.23 22.88
C PRO A 188 -15.16 8.90 22.06
N VAL A 189 -15.39 8.35 20.86
CA VAL A 189 -16.51 8.64 19.94
C VAL A 189 -16.57 10.10 19.47
N MET A 190 -16.67 10.26 18.15
CA MET A 190 -16.79 11.57 17.51
C MET A 190 -18.23 12.07 17.73
N ASN A 191 -18.48 12.81 18.81
CA ASN A 191 -19.80 13.39 19.07
C ASN A 191 -20.04 14.63 18.18
N ASP A 192 -21.29 15.07 18.11
CA ASP A 192 -21.70 16.16 17.22
C ASP A 192 -20.98 17.47 17.53
N GLU A 193 -20.67 17.75 18.80
CA GLU A 193 -19.87 18.91 19.19
C GLU A 193 -18.46 18.88 18.60
N ILE A 194 -17.78 17.73 18.65
CA ILE A 194 -16.44 17.56 18.06
C ILE A 194 -16.51 17.70 16.54
N LEU A 195 -17.53 17.12 15.90
CA LEU A 195 -17.78 17.26 14.46
C LEU A 195 -18.03 18.73 14.07
N HIS A 196 -18.84 19.45 14.86
CA HIS A 196 -19.12 20.86 14.63
C HIS A 196 -17.88 21.73 14.82
N ALA A 197 -17.07 21.46 15.85
CA ALA A 197 -15.82 22.16 16.09
C ALA A 197 -14.80 21.94 14.96
N VAL A 198 -14.70 20.70 14.45
CA VAL A 198 -13.84 20.37 13.30
C VAL A 198 -14.32 21.05 12.02
N LYS A 199 -15.64 21.04 11.77
CA LYS A 199 -16.25 21.76 10.63
C LYS A 199 -15.98 23.26 10.73
N ARG A 200 -16.28 23.90 11.87
CA ARG A 200 -16.01 25.34 12.10
C ARG A 200 -14.55 25.69 11.90
N LYS A 201 -13.61 24.83 12.34
CA LYS A 201 -12.17 25.06 12.14
C LYS A 201 -11.78 24.98 10.66
N LYS A 202 -12.31 24.01 9.90
CA LYS A 202 -12.10 23.95 8.45
C LYS A 202 -12.70 25.15 7.71
N THR A 203 -13.91 25.56 8.09
CA THR A 203 -14.57 26.76 7.54
C THR A 203 -13.78 28.03 7.85
N ALA A 204 -13.23 28.17 9.07
CA ALA A 204 -12.36 29.28 9.43
C ALA A 204 -11.08 29.31 8.60
N PHE A 205 -10.45 28.15 8.34
CA PHE A 205 -9.28 28.05 7.45
C PHE A 205 -9.62 28.37 5.99
N TYR A 206 -10.79 27.96 5.51
CA TYR A 206 -11.27 28.25 4.16
C TYR A 206 -11.57 29.75 3.97
N ILE A 207 -12.26 30.37 4.93
CA ILE A 207 -12.51 31.82 4.96
C ILE A 207 -11.18 32.59 5.05
N PHE A 208 -10.22 32.10 5.83
CA PHE A 208 -8.89 32.70 5.94
C PHE A 208 -8.04 32.55 4.68
N GLY A 209 -8.20 31.47 3.91
CA GLY A 209 -7.53 31.28 2.62
C GLY A 209 -8.14 32.11 1.48
N ASN A 210 -9.46 32.34 1.53
CA ASN A 210 -10.19 33.06 0.49
C ASN A 210 -10.29 34.57 0.73
N ASN A 211 -10.31 35.02 1.99
CA ASN A 211 -10.08 36.42 2.29
C ASN A 211 -8.57 36.65 2.17
N LYS A 212 -8.11 37.34 1.13
CA LYS A 212 -6.74 37.86 1.05
C LYS A 212 -6.55 38.88 2.18
N VAL A 213 -6.34 38.39 3.39
CA VAL A 213 -5.97 39.22 4.54
C VAL A 213 -4.63 39.85 4.17
N ASP A 214 -4.64 41.18 4.12
CA ASP A 214 -3.49 42.01 3.79
C ASP A 214 -2.27 41.52 4.59
N GLN A 215 -1.24 41.03 3.88
CA GLN A 215 -0.12 40.27 4.46
C GLN A 215 0.60 41.04 5.58
N LYS A 216 0.49 42.38 5.58
CA LYS A 216 1.04 43.26 6.61
C LYS A 216 0.45 43.01 8.01
N ASN A 217 -0.82 42.60 8.13
CA ASN A 217 -1.45 42.29 9.43
C ASN A 217 -1.11 40.88 9.95
N LEU A 218 -0.67 39.98 9.06
CA LEU A 218 -0.26 38.62 9.43
C LEU A 218 1.09 38.61 10.15
N VAL A 219 2.03 39.41 9.66
CA VAL A 219 3.37 39.52 10.24
C VAL A 219 3.29 40.11 11.65
N THR A 220 2.48 41.14 11.87
CA THR A 220 2.27 41.76 13.20
C THR A 220 1.57 40.82 14.19
N SER A 221 0.60 40.00 13.76
CA SER A 221 -0.08 39.05 14.67
C SER A 221 0.77 37.83 15.04
N ILE A 222 1.59 37.33 14.11
CA ILE A 222 2.55 36.25 14.37
C ILE A 222 3.71 36.74 15.25
N LEU A 223 4.19 37.97 15.03
CA LEU A 223 5.21 38.59 15.88
C LEU A 223 4.70 38.89 17.30
N ARG A 224 3.46 39.37 17.47
CA ARG A 224 2.84 39.56 18.80
C ARG A 224 2.66 38.26 19.58
N LYS A 225 2.36 37.14 18.90
CA LYS A 225 2.30 35.81 19.54
C LYS A 225 3.66 35.26 19.93
N LYS A 226 4.73 35.60 19.21
CA LYS A 226 6.11 35.26 19.61
C LYS A 226 6.66 36.15 20.73
N GLN A 227 6.13 37.35 20.89
CA GLN A 227 6.52 38.32 21.92
C GLN A 227 5.64 38.30 23.17
N SER A 228 4.71 37.36 23.30
CA SER A 228 4.05 37.11 24.58
C SER A 228 4.87 36.03 25.30
N PRO A 229 5.89 36.38 26.11
CA PRO A 229 6.45 35.42 27.03
C PRO A 229 5.31 34.93 27.92
N HIS A 230 5.29 33.63 28.18
CA HIS A 230 4.53 33.09 29.28
C HIS A 230 4.87 33.90 30.54
N MET A 231 4.00 34.85 30.90
CA MET A 231 3.87 35.34 32.26
C MET A 231 3.46 34.12 33.07
N ILE A 232 4.46 33.47 33.66
CA ILE A 232 4.26 32.52 34.74
C ILE A 232 3.77 33.36 35.92
N SER A 233 2.47 33.59 36.01
CA SER A 233 1.81 34.00 37.24
C SER A 233 1.72 32.76 38.15
N GLY A 234 2.86 32.34 38.69
CA GLY A 234 2.94 31.34 39.75
C GLY A 234 3.26 32.06 41.04
N ASN A 235 2.23 32.34 41.83
CA ASN A 235 2.32 32.89 43.17
C ASN A 235 3.34 32.09 44.00
N TYR A 236 4.49 32.71 44.30
CA TYR A 236 5.32 32.28 45.42
C TYR A 236 4.59 32.67 46.70
N VAL A 237 3.97 31.69 47.35
CA VAL A 237 3.58 31.84 48.76
C VAL A 237 4.86 31.75 49.58
N GLU A 238 5.31 32.88 50.11
CA GLU A 238 6.27 32.92 51.20
C GLU A 238 5.73 32.09 52.37
N LYS A 239 6.43 31.01 52.73
CA LYS A 239 6.42 30.52 54.11
C LYS A 239 7.68 31.03 54.79
N SER A 240 7.52 32.13 55.51
CA SER A 240 8.49 32.58 56.49
C SER A 240 8.23 31.89 57.83
N LYS A 241 9.33 31.34 58.39
CA LYS A 241 9.71 31.21 59.79
C LYS A 241 8.69 30.63 60.81
N ARG A 242 9.02 29.46 61.35
CA ARG A 242 9.68 29.32 62.67
C ARG A 242 10.31 27.94 62.80
#